data_AF-A0AAJ2F5L5-F1
#
_entry.id   AF-A0AAJ2F5L5-F1
#
_cell.length_a   1.000
_cell.length_b   1.000
_cell.length_c   1.000
_cell.angle_alpha   90.00
_cell.angle_beta   90.00
_cell.angle_gamma   90.00
#
_symmetry.space_group_name_H-M   'P 1'
#
loop_
_entity.id
_entity.type
_entity.pdbx_description
1 polymer ?
#
loop_
_entity_poly.entity_id
_entity_poly.type
_entity_poly.pdbx_seq_one_letter_code
_entity_poly.pdbx_strand_id
1 'polypeptide(L)'
;MNINTNQQGNILHGIPSVEDLQQLANDIFKALPNEVPKEISLNPQEHPKANHFAERLYETLQGVPTSSTRVGVSPSAFQHGSVFQPIGNAGVQPQTSLPDPHFANPASQPSFSGFGASASALPNIGTVDSKSPLAATSLFELDTNNILPSLSTFGYIPSVQTPAPIGINDASYYFLSGQNQNPYRTYDKVPQFQEKTSSYESFGATSPAFDANLIKKDFPILQERVNGRPLVWLDNAATTQKPKQVIDRITYFYEHENSNIHRAAHELAARATDAYEGAREKVRAFLNARSTNEIVFVRGATEAINLVAKSWGEQNLKVGDEIIVSNLEHHANIVPWKQLADKKGLKIRVIPVDDDGQILLDEYAKLLNAKTRLVSFTQVSNALGTVTPAKQIIDLAHAAGAKVLVDGAQSVSHLRSDVIGLDCDWFVFSGHKVFGPTGIGVLYGKEELLNETQPWQGGGNMIVDVTFEQIQYHDAPSRFEAGTGNIADAVGLGAAIDYVNKIGIDVIHQYEHYLLVYATKLLKEIPGLRLIGTAKEKASVLSFIFDGYSNNEVGQALNKEGIAVRTGHHCAQPILRRFGLESTVRPSLAFYNTQSDVDLLVETLYKLRAGHKQAVR
;
A
#
# COMPACT_ATOMS: atom_id res chain seq x y z
N MET A 1 -23.67 -39.31 -30.61
CA MET A 1 -22.31 -38.92 -30.20
C MET A 1 -21.34 -39.53 -31.18
N ASN A 2 -20.82 -38.73 -32.11
CA ASN A 2 -19.75 -39.15 -32.99
C ASN A 2 -18.42 -39.08 -32.22
N ILE A 3 -17.58 -40.12 -32.37
CA ILE A 3 -16.34 -40.27 -31.62
C ILE A 3 -15.20 -39.66 -32.44
N ASN A 4 -14.45 -38.74 -31.85
CA ASN A 4 -13.30 -38.08 -32.50
C ASN A 4 -12.04 -38.95 -32.41
N THR A 5 -11.35 -39.15 -33.54
CA THR A 5 -10.03 -39.79 -33.61
C THR A 5 -8.98 -38.80 -34.10
N ASN A 6 -7.75 -38.91 -33.59
CA ASN A 6 -6.63 -38.11 -34.10
C ASN A 6 -6.07 -38.70 -35.42
N GLN A 7 -5.12 -38.01 -36.07
CA GLN A 7 -4.50 -38.46 -37.34
C GLN A 7 -3.73 -39.82 -37.24
N GLN A 8 -3.68 -40.45 -36.07
CA GLN A 8 -3.14 -41.79 -35.84
C GLN A 8 -4.20 -42.81 -35.38
N GLY A 9 -5.49 -42.46 -35.39
CA GLY A 9 -6.60 -43.38 -35.15
C GLY A 9 -6.95 -43.65 -33.67
N ASN A 10 -6.41 -42.91 -32.71
CA ASN A 10 -6.75 -43.10 -31.29
C ASN A 10 -7.99 -42.31 -30.88
N ILE A 11 -8.91 -42.97 -30.15
CA ILE A 11 -10.16 -42.42 -29.62
C ILE A 11 -9.87 -41.47 -28.44
N LEU A 12 -10.26 -40.20 -28.55
CA LEU A 12 -10.16 -39.21 -27.47
C LEU A 12 -11.45 -39.21 -26.65
N HIS A 13 -11.46 -39.88 -25.50
CA HIS A 13 -12.60 -39.81 -24.57
C HIS A 13 -12.62 -38.46 -23.83
N GLY A 14 -13.75 -37.76 -23.89
CA GLY A 14 -14.07 -36.60 -23.03
C GLY A 14 -13.90 -35.21 -23.65
N ILE A 15 -13.51 -35.12 -24.92
CA ILE A 15 -13.43 -33.83 -25.64
C ILE A 15 -14.59 -33.77 -26.65
N PRO A 16 -15.52 -32.80 -26.55
CA PRO A 16 -16.60 -32.63 -27.52
C PRO A 16 -16.04 -32.43 -28.93
N SER A 17 -16.68 -32.99 -29.95
CA SER A 17 -16.29 -32.72 -31.33
C SER A 17 -16.56 -31.24 -31.68
N VAL A 18 -15.89 -30.72 -32.70
CA VAL A 18 -16.14 -29.35 -33.20
C VAL A 18 -17.59 -29.19 -33.65
N GLU A 19 -18.18 -30.26 -34.18
CA GLU A 19 -19.60 -30.34 -34.56
C GLU A 19 -20.52 -30.26 -33.33
N ASP A 20 -20.18 -30.95 -32.23
CA ASP A 20 -20.96 -30.87 -30.99
C ASP A 20 -20.91 -29.46 -30.37
N LEU A 21 -19.75 -28.80 -30.42
CA LEU A 21 -19.58 -27.42 -29.93
C LEU A 21 -20.34 -26.40 -30.79
N GLN A 22 -20.34 -26.61 -32.12
CA GLN A 22 -21.09 -25.77 -33.05
C GLN A 22 -22.61 -25.92 -32.83
N GLN A 23 -23.08 -27.15 -32.63
CA GLN A 23 -24.48 -27.43 -32.34
C GLN A 23 -24.92 -26.75 -31.04
N LEU A 24 -24.14 -26.89 -29.96
CA LEU A 24 -24.43 -26.27 -28.67
C LEU A 24 -24.50 -24.73 -28.77
N ALA A 25 -23.56 -24.12 -29.50
CA ALA A 25 -23.56 -22.68 -29.70
C ALA A 25 -24.83 -22.21 -30.44
N ASN A 26 -25.20 -22.90 -31.53
CA ASN A 26 -26.39 -22.57 -32.29
C ASN A 26 -27.69 -22.77 -31.49
N ASP A 27 -27.74 -23.77 -30.60
CA ASP A 27 -28.90 -24.02 -29.73
C ASP A 27 -29.07 -22.93 -28.65
N ILE A 28 -27.98 -22.40 -28.10
CA ILE A 28 -28.01 -21.26 -27.17
C ILE A 28 -28.54 -20.00 -27.85
N PHE A 29 -28.08 -19.70 -29.08
CA PHE A 29 -28.55 -18.52 -29.81
C PHE A 29 -30.00 -18.62 -30.27
N LYS A 30 -30.52 -19.83 -30.50
CA LYS A 30 -31.94 -20.08 -30.80
C LYS A 30 -32.87 -19.86 -29.60
N ALA A 31 -32.37 -19.93 -28.37
CA ALA A 31 -33.16 -19.80 -27.15
C ALA A 31 -33.41 -18.35 -26.69
N LEU A 32 -32.87 -17.35 -27.40
CA LEU A 32 -33.02 -15.93 -27.06
C LEU A 32 -34.26 -15.32 -27.76
N PRO A 33 -35.11 -14.58 -27.04
CA PRO A 33 -36.33 -14.01 -27.61
C PRO A 33 -36.02 -12.67 -28.28
N ASN A 34 -35.58 -12.74 -29.54
CA ASN A 34 -35.76 -11.73 -30.61
C ASN A 34 -35.02 -12.21 -31.88
N GLU A 35 -35.60 -11.93 -33.05
CA GLU A 35 -35.29 -12.46 -34.39
C GLU A 35 -33.79 -12.59 -34.76
N VAL A 36 -33.42 -13.74 -35.35
CA VAL A 36 -32.06 -14.15 -35.85
C VAL A 36 -32.19 -14.52 -37.36
N PRO A 37 -31.15 -14.59 -38.26
CA PRO A 37 -30.07 -15.59 -38.15
C PRO A 37 -28.71 -15.31 -38.85
N LYS A 38 -27.67 -16.03 -38.40
CA LYS A 38 -26.91 -16.96 -39.27
C LYS A 38 -26.40 -18.10 -38.38
N GLU A 39 -26.57 -19.35 -38.84
CA GLU A 39 -25.90 -20.48 -38.21
C GLU A 39 -24.40 -20.19 -38.16
N ILE A 40 -23.80 -20.32 -36.98
CA ILE A 40 -22.37 -20.16 -36.83
C ILE A 40 -21.74 -21.43 -37.41
N SER A 41 -20.93 -21.26 -38.45
CA SER A 41 -20.10 -22.30 -39.05
C SER A 41 -18.70 -22.17 -38.46
N LEU A 42 -18.21 -23.24 -37.83
CA LEU A 42 -16.83 -23.32 -37.35
C LEU A 42 -15.90 -23.91 -38.43
N ASN A 43 -16.31 -23.88 -39.70
CA ASN A 43 -15.49 -24.36 -40.81
C ASN A 43 -14.21 -23.50 -40.93
N PRO A 44 -13.01 -24.10 -40.83
CA PRO A 44 -11.74 -23.37 -40.92
C PRO A 44 -11.54 -22.62 -42.24
N GLN A 45 -12.26 -22.99 -43.31
CA GLN A 45 -12.18 -22.32 -44.62
C GLN A 45 -12.89 -20.95 -44.64
N GLU A 46 -13.80 -20.68 -43.70
CA GLU A 46 -14.60 -19.44 -43.67
C GLU A 46 -14.00 -18.36 -42.74
N HIS A 47 -12.99 -18.71 -41.93
CA HIS A 47 -12.37 -17.81 -40.94
C HIS A 47 -10.83 -17.85 -40.96
N PRO A 48 -10.17 -17.28 -42.00
CA PRO A 48 -8.72 -17.41 -42.21
C PRO A 48 -7.85 -16.74 -41.12
N LYS A 49 -8.40 -15.81 -40.33
CA LYS A 49 -7.67 -15.17 -39.21
C LYS A 49 -7.54 -16.07 -37.97
N ALA A 50 -8.38 -17.10 -37.83
CA ALA A 50 -8.32 -18.05 -36.71
C ALA A 50 -7.17 -19.06 -36.87
N ASN A 51 -6.84 -19.44 -38.12
CA ASN A 51 -5.73 -20.35 -38.42
C ASN A 51 -4.38 -19.76 -37.98
N HIS A 52 -4.18 -18.45 -38.15
CA HIS A 52 -2.91 -17.80 -37.79
C HIS A 52 -2.65 -17.77 -36.28
N PHE A 53 -3.72 -17.82 -35.46
CA PHE A 53 -3.62 -17.91 -34.00
C PHE A 53 -3.35 -19.35 -33.54
N ALA A 54 -3.97 -20.35 -34.20
CA ALA A 54 -3.76 -21.76 -33.93
C ALA A 54 -2.33 -22.22 -34.31
N GLU A 55 -1.80 -21.75 -35.44
CA GLU A 55 -0.42 -22.03 -35.89
C GLU A 55 0.62 -21.48 -34.90
N ARG A 56 0.43 -20.25 -34.40
CA ARG A 56 1.30 -19.65 -33.36
C ARG A 56 1.25 -20.42 -32.04
N LEU A 57 0.08 -20.94 -31.67
CA LEU A 57 -0.08 -21.75 -30.45
C LEU A 57 0.66 -23.09 -30.60
N TYR A 58 0.66 -23.68 -31.80
CA TYR A 58 1.33 -24.94 -32.11
C TYR A 58 2.86 -24.81 -32.14
N GLU A 59 3.40 -23.70 -32.67
CA GLU A 59 4.84 -23.39 -32.64
C GLU A 59 5.35 -23.19 -31.20
N THR A 60 4.52 -22.60 -30.34
CA THR A 60 4.87 -22.34 -28.93
C THR A 60 4.95 -23.64 -28.10
N LEU A 61 4.23 -24.69 -28.53
CA LEU A 61 4.17 -25.98 -27.82
C LEU A 61 5.28 -26.97 -28.22
N GLN A 62 6.03 -26.72 -29.30
CA GLN A 62 7.13 -27.60 -29.73
C GLN A 62 8.54 -27.16 -29.26
N GLY A 63 8.64 -26.09 -28.46
CA GLY A 63 9.92 -25.43 -28.15
C GLY A 63 10.64 -25.80 -26.85
N VAL A 64 10.24 -26.84 -26.10
CA VAL A 64 10.88 -27.17 -24.79
C VAL A 64 11.50 -28.59 -24.79
N PRO A 65 12.81 -28.75 -24.53
CA PRO A 65 13.43 -30.06 -24.40
C PRO A 65 13.11 -30.73 -23.05
N THR A 66 13.05 -32.06 -23.09
CA THR A 66 12.75 -32.98 -22.00
C THR A 66 13.91 -33.15 -21.01
N SER A 67 13.64 -33.08 -19.70
CA SER A 67 14.39 -33.84 -18.69
C SER A 67 13.56 -34.14 -17.44
N SER A 68 13.68 -35.38 -17.00
CA SER A 68 12.96 -36.13 -15.96
C SER A 68 12.91 -35.54 -14.55
N THR A 69 11.77 -35.69 -13.86
CA THR A 69 11.65 -36.40 -12.57
C THR A 69 10.17 -36.53 -12.18
N ARG A 70 9.81 -37.73 -11.69
CA ARG A 70 8.44 -38.13 -11.31
C ARG A 70 8.05 -37.54 -9.95
N VAL A 71 6.83 -37.02 -9.85
CA VAL A 71 6.03 -37.07 -8.62
C VAL A 71 4.79 -37.87 -8.94
N GLY A 72 4.63 -39.01 -8.27
CA GLY A 72 3.51 -39.92 -8.43
C GLY A 72 2.30 -39.48 -7.60
N VAL A 73 1.12 -39.61 -8.19
CA VAL A 73 -0.16 -39.67 -7.46
C VAL A 73 -0.88 -40.93 -7.96
N SER A 74 -1.11 -41.87 -7.05
CA SER A 74 -1.84 -43.11 -7.34
C SER A 74 -3.37 -42.87 -7.37
N PRO A 75 -4.12 -43.60 -8.22
CA PRO A 75 -5.55 -43.40 -8.47
C PRO A 75 -6.42 -44.40 -7.69
N SER A 76 -7.60 -44.00 -7.23
CA SER A 76 -8.79 -44.88 -7.13
C SER A 76 -10.03 -44.14 -6.61
N ALA A 77 -10.98 -43.86 -7.51
CA ALA A 77 -12.41 -43.77 -7.18
C ALA A 77 -13.25 -43.68 -8.47
N PHE A 78 -13.46 -44.81 -9.14
CA PHE A 78 -14.58 -44.99 -10.06
C PHE A 78 -14.95 -46.47 -10.08
N GLN A 79 -16.05 -46.83 -9.39
CA GLN A 79 -17.06 -47.82 -9.80
C GLN A 79 -17.85 -48.32 -8.58
N HIS A 80 -19.14 -47.94 -8.54
CA HIS A 80 -20.31 -48.83 -8.55
C HIS A 80 -21.47 -48.17 -7.80
N GLY A 81 -22.62 -48.10 -8.49
CA GLY A 81 -23.89 -47.66 -7.93
C GLY A 81 -24.81 -48.82 -7.54
N SER A 82 -25.93 -48.44 -6.92
CA SER A 82 -27.25 -49.10 -6.85
C SER A 82 -27.72 -49.58 -5.46
N VAL A 83 -28.82 -48.94 -5.00
CA VAL A 83 -30.07 -49.52 -4.45
C VAL A 83 -30.21 -49.88 -2.93
N PHE A 84 -31.23 -49.21 -2.33
CA PHE A 84 -32.16 -49.54 -1.21
C PHE A 84 -31.72 -49.77 0.27
N GLN A 85 -32.60 -49.27 1.16
CA GLN A 85 -32.61 -49.17 2.65
C GLN A 85 -32.88 -50.49 3.42
N PRO A 86 -33.19 -50.54 4.76
CA PRO A 86 -32.77 -49.82 6.00
C PRO A 86 -32.41 -50.78 7.21
N ILE A 87 -32.17 -50.22 8.41
CA ILE A 87 -32.27 -50.80 9.79
C ILE A 87 -31.04 -51.55 10.36
N GLY A 88 -30.64 -51.22 11.61
CA GLY A 88 -30.11 -52.24 12.54
C GLY A 88 -28.99 -51.81 13.51
N ASN A 89 -29.27 -51.95 14.80
CA ASN A 89 -28.43 -51.66 15.98
C ASN A 89 -27.21 -52.59 16.19
N ALA A 90 -26.31 -52.10 17.06
CA ALA A 90 -25.44 -52.81 18.02
C ALA A 90 -24.01 -53.26 17.60
N GLY A 91 -23.03 -52.57 18.22
CA GLY A 91 -22.01 -53.16 19.09
C GLY A 91 -20.87 -53.98 18.47
N VAL A 92 -19.62 -53.54 18.71
CA VAL A 92 -18.48 -54.29 19.28
C VAL A 92 -17.19 -53.48 19.06
N GLN A 93 -16.52 -53.13 20.16
CA GLN A 93 -15.12 -52.65 20.22
C GLN A 93 -14.14 -53.85 20.07
N PRO A 94 -12.85 -53.68 19.65
CA PRO A 94 -11.80 -53.42 20.65
C PRO A 94 -10.54 -52.60 20.21
N GLN A 95 -9.95 -51.93 21.22
CA GLN A 95 -8.51 -51.80 21.59
C GLN A 95 -7.53 -50.96 20.74
N THR A 96 -7.04 -49.81 21.25
CA THR A 96 -5.77 -49.52 22.02
C THR A 96 -4.48 -49.76 21.22
N SER A 97 -3.42 -48.96 21.19
CA SER A 97 -2.94 -47.74 21.89
C SER A 97 -1.66 -47.27 21.16
N LEU A 98 -1.29 -45.99 21.23
CA LEU A 98 0.02 -45.47 20.78
C LEU A 98 0.69 -44.71 21.94
N PRO A 99 2.01 -44.90 22.19
CA PRO A 99 2.75 -44.15 23.20
C PRO A 99 3.57 -42.99 22.59
N ASP A 100 3.63 -41.91 23.36
CA ASP A 100 4.51 -40.74 23.24
C ASP A 100 5.82 -40.99 24.00
N PRO A 101 6.98 -40.41 23.59
CA PRO A 101 7.98 -40.06 24.60
C PRO A 101 8.76 -38.75 24.35
N HIS A 102 8.89 -37.97 25.43
CA HIS A 102 9.98 -37.01 25.68
C HIS A 102 10.81 -37.40 26.92
N PHE A 103 12.09 -36.97 26.91
CA PHE A 103 13.14 -36.89 27.97
C PHE A 103 14.15 -38.04 28.17
N ALA A 104 15.45 -37.76 27.91
CA ALA A 104 16.50 -37.47 28.92
C ALA A 104 17.97 -37.58 28.37
N ASN A 105 18.87 -36.72 28.86
CA ASN A 105 20.34 -36.61 28.66
C ASN A 105 21.12 -37.52 29.69
N PRO A 106 22.48 -37.66 29.81
CA PRO A 106 23.60 -36.77 29.38
C PRO A 106 24.96 -37.43 28.93
N ALA A 107 25.94 -36.54 28.62
CA ALA A 107 27.42 -36.65 28.76
C ALA A 107 28.33 -36.91 27.53
N SER A 108 29.10 -35.89 27.10
CA SER A 108 30.59 -35.84 27.09
C SER A 108 31.13 -34.59 26.36
N GLN A 109 32.04 -33.87 27.03
CA GLN A 109 32.95 -32.81 26.54
C GLN A 109 34.35 -33.44 26.37
N PRO A 110 35.34 -32.91 25.60
CA PRO A 110 35.87 -31.52 25.69
C PRO A 110 36.24 -30.93 24.28
N SER A 111 36.82 -29.74 24.03
CA SER A 111 37.51 -28.68 24.78
C SER A 111 37.57 -27.41 23.90
N PHE A 112 37.71 -26.26 24.57
CA PHE A 112 37.81 -24.89 24.04
C PHE A 112 39.29 -24.42 23.97
N SER A 113 39.61 -23.51 23.05
CA SER A 113 40.63 -22.42 23.12
C SER A 113 40.86 -21.87 21.70
N GLY A 114 40.97 -20.58 21.40
CA GLY A 114 41.08 -19.36 22.18
C GLY A 114 41.97 -18.37 21.41
N PHE A 115 41.50 -17.12 21.29
CA PHE A 115 42.25 -15.88 20.97
C PHE A 115 42.77 -15.58 19.56
N GLY A 116 42.45 -14.35 19.09
CA GLY A 116 43.52 -13.38 18.80
C GLY A 116 43.51 -12.63 17.45
N ALA A 117 43.18 -11.33 17.55
CA ALA A 117 43.84 -10.18 16.88
C ALA A 117 43.71 -9.93 15.36
N SER A 118 43.40 -8.66 15.06
CA SER A 118 43.50 -7.94 13.78
C SER A 118 44.93 -7.88 13.21
N ALA A 119 45.07 -7.81 11.88
CA ALA A 119 45.87 -6.81 11.15
C ALA A 119 45.80 -6.99 9.61
N SER A 120 45.48 -5.89 8.93
CA SER A 120 46.10 -5.35 7.71
C SER A 120 46.99 -6.25 6.83
N ALA A 121 46.63 -6.41 5.55
CA ALA A 121 47.59 -6.49 4.45
C ALA A 121 46.91 -6.26 3.08
N LEU A 122 47.31 -5.16 2.42
CA LEU A 122 47.12 -4.92 0.98
C LEU A 122 47.96 -5.91 0.15
N PRO A 123 47.55 -6.18 -1.10
CA PRO A 123 48.51 -6.26 -2.19
C PRO A 123 48.28 -5.11 -3.17
N ASN A 124 49.34 -4.34 -3.37
CA ASN A 124 49.50 -3.35 -4.42
C ASN A 124 49.92 -4.07 -5.71
N ILE A 125 49.30 -3.77 -6.86
CA ILE A 125 49.88 -3.75 -8.23
C ILE A 125 48.77 -3.36 -9.23
N GLY A 126 49.07 -2.37 -10.08
CA GLY A 126 48.46 -2.23 -11.41
C GLY A 126 47.68 -0.95 -11.67
N THR A 127 48.40 0.15 -11.89
CA THR A 127 47.87 1.42 -12.42
C THR A 127 47.22 1.24 -13.79
N VAL A 128 45.93 1.57 -13.89
CA VAL A 128 45.26 1.89 -15.17
C VAL A 128 44.56 3.23 -15.00
N ASP A 129 44.99 4.20 -15.80
CA ASP A 129 44.42 5.54 -15.92
C ASP A 129 42.91 5.48 -16.20
N SER A 130 42.09 5.98 -15.27
CA SER A 130 40.76 6.47 -15.59
C SER A 130 40.47 7.72 -14.76
N LYS A 131 40.48 8.87 -15.43
CA LYS A 131 40.02 10.14 -14.88
C LYS A 131 38.51 10.06 -14.66
N SER A 132 38.10 9.64 -13.46
CA SER A 132 36.76 9.90 -12.94
C SER A 132 36.70 11.34 -12.41
N PRO A 133 35.68 12.14 -12.74
CA PRO A 133 35.57 13.53 -12.25
C PRO A 133 35.19 13.62 -10.76
N LEU A 134 35.06 12.50 -10.04
CA LEU A 134 34.75 12.48 -8.61
C LEU A 134 35.99 12.57 -7.69
N ALA A 135 37.20 12.61 -8.25
CA ALA A 135 38.44 12.62 -7.48
C ALA A 135 39.20 13.95 -7.61
N ALA A 136 38.66 15.02 -7.01
CA ALA A 136 39.39 16.15 -6.43
C ALA A 136 38.40 17.28 -6.12
N THR A 137 38.07 17.51 -4.84
CA THR A 137 38.38 18.76 -4.13
C THR A 137 37.79 18.74 -2.71
N SER A 138 38.71 18.80 -1.76
CA SER A 138 38.54 19.02 -0.33
C SER A 138 38.06 20.45 -0.03
N LEU A 139 36.78 20.76 -0.29
CA LEU A 139 36.17 22.06 0.05
C LEU A 139 34.67 21.97 0.46
N PHE A 140 34.15 20.80 0.84
CA PHE A 140 32.72 20.58 1.08
C PHE A 140 32.33 20.13 2.51
N GLU A 141 33.05 20.63 3.52
CA GLU A 141 32.68 20.43 4.95
C GLU A 141 31.78 21.53 5.55
N LEU A 142 31.47 22.59 4.79
CA LEU A 142 30.71 23.74 5.29
C LEU A 142 29.26 23.72 4.78
N ASP A 143 28.47 22.79 5.34
CA ASP A 143 27.07 22.97 5.83
C ASP A 143 26.42 21.63 6.24
N THR A 144 27.05 20.50 5.89
CA THR A 144 26.61 19.14 6.21
C THR A 144 26.81 18.77 7.68
N ASN A 145 27.86 19.31 8.31
CA ASN A 145 28.17 19.11 9.73
C ASN A 145 27.21 19.83 10.69
N ASN A 146 26.28 20.66 10.19
CA ASN A 146 25.26 21.30 11.05
C ASN A 146 23.95 20.48 11.13
N ILE A 147 23.64 19.68 10.10
CA ILE A 147 22.36 18.95 10.02
C ILE A 147 22.48 17.56 10.66
N LEU A 148 23.60 16.86 10.46
CA LEU A 148 23.84 15.54 11.04
C LEU A 148 23.84 15.53 12.59
N PRO A 149 24.44 16.52 13.29
CA PRO A 149 24.31 16.61 14.75
C PRO A 149 22.92 17.07 15.21
N SER A 150 22.14 17.76 14.38
CA SER A 150 20.75 18.12 14.72
C SER A 150 19.83 16.90 14.76
N LEU A 151 20.17 15.83 14.02
CA LEU A 151 19.47 14.53 14.09
C LEU A 151 19.78 13.76 15.39
N SER A 152 20.90 14.05 16.06
CA SER A 152 21.29 13.44 17.34
C SER A 152 20.90 14.28 18.57
N THR A 153 20.31 15.47 18.37
CA THR A 153 20.06 16.43 19.46
C THR A 153 18.58 16.83 19.52
N PHE A 154 17.70 15.90 19.84
CA PHE A 154 16.34 16.21 20.31
C PHE A 154 16.13 15.65 21.71
N GLY A 155 16.47 16.47 22.70
CA GLY A 155 15.94 16.35 24.05
C GLY A 155 14.68 17.23 24.16
N TYR A 156 13.65 16.68 24.78
CA TYR A 156 12.40 17.33 25.18
C TYR A 156 11.24 17.32 24.17
N ILE A 157 10.42 16.25 24.26
CA ILE A 157 9.00 16.27 23.91
C ILE A 157 8.25 16.55 25.23
N PRO A 158 7.32 17.53 25.31
CA PRO A 158 6.46 17.63 26.48
C PRO A 158 5.68 16.34 26.61
N SER A 159 5.86 15.63 27.73
CA SER A 159 5.04 14.47 28.06
C SER A 159 3.60 14.91 28.14
N VAL A 160 2.79 14.57 27.14
CA VAL A 160 1.36 14.44 27.34
C VAL A 160 1.20 13.34 28.38
N GLN A 161 0.57 13.66 29.52
CA GLN A 161 0.29 12.69 30.56
C GLN A 161 -0.51 11.52 29.94
N THR A 162 0.17 10.42 29.68
CA THR A 162 -0.47 9.14 29.44
C THR A 162 -1.05 8.65 30.76
N PRO A 163 -2.31 8.19 30.80
CA PRO A 163 -2.81 7.47 31.97
C PRO A 163 -1.90 6.26 32.23
N ALA A 164 -1.67 5.96 33.51
CA ALA A 164 -0.84 4.84 33.95
C ALA A 164 -1.20 3.53 33.23
N PRO A 165 -0.22 2.62 33.00
CA PRO A 165 -0.51 1.33 32.39
C PRO A 165 -1.55 0.60 33.24
N ILE A 166 -2.68 0.26 32.63
CA ILE A 166 -3.66 -0.64 33.22
C ILE A 166 -2.93 -1.98 33.40
N GLY A 167 -2.67 -2.34 34.65
CA GLY A 167 -2.15 -3.65 35.00
C GLY A 167 -3.08 -4.71 34.41
N ILE A 168 -2.49 -5.73 33.79
CA ILE A 168 -3.17 -6.92 33.28
C ILE A 168 -3.79 -7.63 34.49
N ASN A 169 -5.00 -7.25 34.88
CA ASN A 169 -5.83 -7.97 35.83
C ASN A 169 -7.33 -7.66 35.75
N ASP A 170 -7.80 -6.85 34.79
CA ASP A 170 -9.23 -6.72 34.48
C ASP A 170 -9.40 -6.51 32.97
N ALA A 171 -9.35 -7.60 32.21
CA ALA A 171 -9.88 -7.62 30.85
C ALA A 171 -11.42 -7.72 30.96
N SER A 172 -12.09 -6.57 31.02
CA SER A 172 -13.53 -6.52 30.82
C SER A 172 -13.81 -6.64 29.32
N TYR A 173 -14.24 -7.83 28.89
CA TYR A 173 -14.70 -8.06 27.52
C TYR A 173 -15.85 -7.10 27.16
N TYR A 174 -15.90 -6.60 25.91
CA TYR A 174 -16.88 -5.61 25.44
C TYR A 174 -18.35 -6.02 25.63
N PHE A 175 -18.63 -7.33 25.75
CA PHE A 175 -19.98 -7.85 25.99
C PHE A 175 -20.36 -7.98 27.48
N LEU A 176 -19.43 -7.71 28.41
CA LEU A 176 -19.66 -7.81 29.85
C LEU A 176 -20.07 -6.48 30.50
N SER A 177 -20.23 -5.40 29.74
CA SER A 177 -20.63 -4.08 30.26
C SER A 177 -22.11 -3.97 30.64
N GLY A 178 -22.77 -5.09 30.95
CA GLY A 178 -24.21 -5.16 31.15
C GLY A 178 -24.65 -6.24 32.13
N GLN A 179 -24.01 -6.38 33.29
CA GLN A 179 -24.65 -6.77 34.56
C GLN A 179 -23.61 -6.85 35.69
N ASN A 180 -23.86 -6.07 36.73
CA ASN A 180 -23.02 -5.97 37.91
C ASN A 180 -23.38 -7.12 38.86
N GLN A 181 -22.56 -8.18 38.90
CA GLN A 181 -22.33 -9.09 40.05
C GLN A 181 -21.48 -10.30 39.61
N ASN A 182 -20.20 -10.34 40.04
CA ASN A 182 -19.35 -11.52 39.89
C ASN A 182 -19.38 -12.33 41.21
N PRO A 183 -19.95 -13.55 41.24
CA PRO A 183 -20.19 -14.30 42.48
C PRO A 183 -18.98 -15.08 43.02
N TYR A 184 -17.76 -14.86 42.50
CA TYR A 184 -16.57 -15.64 42.88
C TYR A 184 -15.41 -14.83 43.48
N ARG A 185 -15.68 -13.70 44.13
CA ARG A 185 -14.63 -12.90 44.80
C ARG A 185 -14.41 -13.35 46.24
N THR A 186 -13.68 -14.44 46.42
CA THR A 186 -13.02 -14.76 47.71
C THR A 186 -11.59 -15.14 47.44
N TYR A 187 -10.65 -14.28 47.87
CA TYR A 187 -9.36 -14.61 48.51
C TYR A 187 -8.59 -13.30 48.77
N ASP A 188 -8.48 -12.95 50.05
CA ASP A 188 -7.64 -11.88 50.58
C ASP A 188 -6.19 -12.34 50.78
N LYS A 189 -5.29 -11.34 50.72
CA LYS A 189 -3.92 -11.23 51.26
C LYS A 189 -2.75 -11.33 50.26
N VAL A 190 -2.17 -10.16 49.97
CA VAL A 190 -0.75 -10.00 49.60
C VAL A 190 -0.17 -8.85 50.46
N PRO A 191 1.08 -8.96 50.99
CA PRO A 191 1.60 -8.03 52.00
C PRO A 191 2.02 -6.68 51.41
N GLN A 192 1.82 -5.60 52.18
CA GLN A 192 2.32 -4.25 51.88
C GLN A 192 3.87 -4.24 51.83
N PHE A 193 4.42 -3.83 50.69
CA PHE A 193 5.81 -3.40 50.58
C PHE A 193 5.88 -1.88 50.59
N GLN A 194 6.65 -1.32 51.53
CA GLN A 194 6.95 0.11 51.63
C GLN A 194 7.80 0.58 50.45
N GLU A 195 7.37 1.65 49.79
CA GLU A 195 8.15 2.36 48.77
C GLU A 195 9.45 2.92 49.36
N LYS A 196 10.59 2.41 48.90
CA LYS A 196 11.86 3.13 48.97
C LYS A 196 11.98 3.99 47.70
N THR A 197 11.94 5.30 47.89
CA THR A 197 12.32 6.30 46.89
C THR A 197 13.80 6.13 46.54
N SER A 198 14.10 5.50 45.40
CA SER A 198 15.41 5.65 44.76
C SER A 198 15.33 6.79 43.74
N SER A 199 16.08 7.85 44.00
CA SER A 199 16.41 8.88 43.02
C SER A 199 17.13 8.23 41.83
N TYR A 200 16.43 8.06 40.70
CA TYR A 200 17.09 7.71 39.45
C TYR A 200 17.80 8.96 38.92
N GLU A 201 19.13 8.91 38.94
CA GLU A 201 19.96 9.83 38.18
C GLU A 201 19.59 9.74 36.69
N SER A 202 19.21 10.89 36.13
CA SER A 202 18.99 11.09 34.70
C SER A 202 20.33 10.92 33.96
N PHE A 203 20.64 9.69 33.56
CA PHE A 203 21.59 9.48 32.48
C PHE A 203 20.90 9.93 31.19
N GLY A 204 21.35 11.04 30.62
CA GLY A 204 20.90 11.55 29.34
C GLY A 204 21.09 10.49 28.25
N ALA A 205 20.04 9.71 27.99
CA ALA A 205 19.99 8.83 26.85
C ALA A 205 19.80 9.72 25.61
N THR A 206 20.91 10.03 24.94
CA THR A 206 20.88 10.47 23.56
C THR A 206 20.18 9.39 22.75
N SER A 207 19.01 9.70 22.18
CA SER A 207 18.39 8.82 21.18
C SER A 207 19.44 8.50 20.11
N PRO A 208 19.62 7.22 19.72
CA PRO A 208 20.59 6.87 18.70
C PRO A 208 20.28 7.64 17.40
N ALA A 209 21.32 8.15 16.74
CA ALA A 209 21.18 8.85 15.47
C ALA A 209 20.47 7.96 14.43
N PHE A 210 19.62 8.56 13.60
CA PHE A 210 18.91 7.85 12.53
C PHE A 210 19.91 7.18 11.57
N ASP A 211 19.83 5.85 11.42
CA ASP A 211 20.66 5.08 10.49
C ASP A 211 19.78 4.24 9.55
N ALA A 212 19.70 4.70 8.30
CA ALA A 212 18.95 4.01 7.25
C ALA A 212 19.45 2.59 6.97
N ASN A 213 20.73 2.28 7.16
CA ASN A 213 21.25 0.93 6.91
C ASN A 213 20.77 -0.07 7.96
N LEU A 214 20.58 0.38 9.21
CA LEU A 214 19.97 -0.45 10.25
C LEU A 214 18.49 -0.66 9.95
N ILE A 215 17.77 0.41 9.60
CA ILE A 215 16.35 0.33 9.23
C ILE A 215 16.13 -0.57 8.00
N LYS A 216 16.99 -0.50 6.98
CA LYS A 216 16.92 -1.34 5.77
C LYS A 216 16.95 -2.84 6.07
N LYS A 217 17.50 -3.27 7.22
CA LYS A 217 17.49 -4.69 7.65
C LYS A 217 16.11 -5.18 8.07
N ASP A 218 15.21 -4.29 8.51
CA ASP A 218 13.84 -4.66 8.83
C ASP A 218 13.02 -4.98 7.57
N PHE A 219 13.49 -4.61 6.39
CA PHE A 219 12.79 -4.83 5.11
C PHE A 219 13.42 -5.99 4.34
N PRO A 220 12.93 -7.24 4.51
CA PRO A 220 13.61 -8.43 3.98
C PRO A 220 13.81 -8.39 2.45
N ILE A 221 12.83 -7.86 1.71
CA ILE A 221 12.90 -7.75 0.24
C ILE A 221 14.06 -6.87 -0.24
N LEU A 222 14.58 -5.95 0.57
CA LEU A 222 15.69 -5.08 0.20
C LEU A 222 17.05 -5.80 0.25
N GLN A 223 17.09 -7.05 0.71
CA GLN A 223 18.27 -7.93 0.65
C GLN A 223 18.34 -8.75 -0.65
N GLU A 224 17.29 -8.70 -1.48
CA GLU A 224 17.22 -9.44 -2.73
C GLU A 224 18.22 -8.91 -3.78
N ARG A 225 18.54 -9.79 -4.73
CA ARG A 225 19.32 -9.43 -5.91
C ARG A 225 18.46 -9.43 -7.16
N VAL A 226 18.56 -8.37 -7.95
CA VAL A 226 17.89 -8.22 -9.25
C VAL A 226 18.95 -8.08 -10.32
N ASN A 227 18.88 -8.91 -11.37
CA ASN A 227 19.89 -8.95 -12.43
C ASN A 227 21.33 -9.18 -11.92
N GLY A 228 21.47 -9.95 -10.83
CA GLY A 228 22.77 -10.22 -10.18
C GLY A 228 23.30 -9.07 -9.30
N ARG A 229 22.62 -7.93 -9.26
CA ARG A 229 22.97 -6.73 -8.49
C ARG A 229 22.11 -6.63 -7.21
N PRO A 230 22.61 -6.02 -6.12
CA PRO A 230 21.76 -5.67 -4.97
C PRO A 230 20.59 -4.77 -5.39
N LEU A 231 19.39 -5.02 -4.85
CA LEU A 231 18.21 -4.20 -5.15
C LEU A 231 18.35 -2.78 -4.58
N VAL A 232 18.17 -1.79 -5.45
CA VAL A 232 17.98 -0.38 -5.08
C VAL A 232 16.55 0.03 -5.42
N TRP A 233 15.68 0.02 -4.41
CA TRP A 233 14.25 0.30 -4.59
C TRP A 233 13.95 1.81 -4.49
N LEU A 234 13.62 2.45 -5.62
CA LEU A 234 13.27 3.87 -5.73
C LEU A 234 11.88 4.07 -6.36
N ASP A 235 10.93 3.14 -6.20
CA ASP A 235 9.53 3.26 -6.67
C ASP A 235 8.52 3.35 -5.50
N ASN A 236 8.93 4.01 -4.41
CA ASN A 236 8.15 4.15 -3.17
C ASN A 236 6.84 4.91 -3.36
N ALA A 237 6.79 5.89 -4.26
CA ALA A 237 5.57 6.64 -4.56
C ALA A 237 4.51 5.81 -5.31
N ALA A 238 4.86 4.63 -5.84
CA ALA A 238 3.89 3.63 -6.30
C ALA A 238 3.46 2.72 -5.14
N THR A 239 4.43 2.08 -4.49
CA THR A 239 4.21 1.28 -3.27
C THR A 239 5.49 1.20 -2.45
N THR A 240 5.36 1.20 -1.14
CA THR A 240 6.48 1.04 -0.20
C THR A 240 6.75 -0.44 0.05
N GLN A 241 7.96 -0.78 0.53
CA GLN A 241 8.24 -2.12 1.03
C GLN A 241 7.75 -2.30 2.47
N LYS A 242 7.70 -3.55 2.95
CA LYS A 242 7.08 -3.91 4.24
C LYS A 242 8.16 -4.30 5.24
N PRO A 243 8.15 -3.72 6.45
CA PRO A 243 9.05 -4.17 7.51
C PRO A 243 8.57 -5.52 8.03
N LYS A 244 9.49 -6.33 8.54
CA LYS A 244 9.22 -7.69 9.05
C LYS A 244 8.13 -7.70 10.12
N GLN A 245 8.04 -6.65 10.92
CA GLN A 245 7.03 -6.46 11.96
C GLN A 245 5.59 -6.47 11.39
N VAL A 246 5.38 -5.90 10.20
CA VAL A 246 4.07 -5.93 9.52
C VAL A 246 3.77 -7.33 9.01
N ILE A 247 4.76 -7.98 8.39
CA ILE A 247 4.63 -9.34 7.86
C ILE A 247 4.29 -10.31 8.99
N ASP A 248 5.08 -10.28 10.07
CA ASP A 248 4.90 -11.15 11.23
C ASP A 248 3.56 -10.89 11.92
N ARG A 249 3.08 -9.64 11.96
CA ARG A 249 1.76 -9.32 12.56
C ARG A 249 0.61 -9.95 11.78
N ILE A 250 0.66 -9.90 10.44
CA ILE A 250 -0.35 -10.50 9.57
C ILE A 250 -0.30 -12.03 9.69
N THR A 251 0.90 -12.61 9.67
CA THR A 251 1.10 -14.05 9.90
C THR A 251 0.49 -14.47 11.24
N TYR A 252 0.81 -13.77 12.33
CA TYR A 252 0.27 -14.06 13.66
C TYR A 252 -1.26 -13.99 13.71
N PHE A 253 -1.87 -12.99 13.04
CA PHE A 253 -3.32 -12.87 12.99
C PHE A 253 -3.95 -14.15 12.41
N TYR A 254 -3.43 -14.64 11.29
CA TYR A 254 -3.98 -15.84 10.65
C TYR A 254 -3.69 -17.13 11.42
N GLU A 255 -2.55 -17.22 12.11
CA GLU A 255 -2.18 -18.40 12.89
C GLU A 255 -2.92 -18.49 14.23
N HIS A 256 -3.32 -17.37 14.83
CA HIS A 256 -3.73 -17.34 16.24
C HIS A 256 -4.99 -16.53 16.57
N GLU A 257 -5.44 -15.62 15.70
CA GLU A 257 -6.54 -14.69 16.01
C GLU A 257 -7.71 -14.74 15.02
N ASN A 258 -7.53 -15.34 13.83
CA ASN A 258 -8.48 -15.23 12.74
C ASN A 258 -9.89 -15.71 13.10
N SER A 259 -10.83 -14.78 12.99
CA SER A 259 -12.26 -15.01 12.93
C SER A 259 -12.97 -13.81 12.30
N ASN A 260 -14.28 -13.93 12.08
CA ASN A 260 -15.08 -12.77 11.74
C ASN A 260 -15.32 -11.91 13.00
N ILE A 261 -15.57 -10.61 12.81
CA ILE A 261 -15.60 -9.60 13.88
C ILE A 261 -17.02 -9.25 14.35
N HIS A 262 -17.10 -8.60 15.51
CA HIS A 262 -18.27 -8.03 16.18
C HIS A 262 -19.30 -9.03 16.73
N ARG A 263 -20.05 -9.74 15.88
CA ARG A 263 -21.36 -10.36 16.23
C ARG A 263 -21.28 -11.77 16.82
N ALA A 264 -20.09 -12.29 17.08
CA ALA A 264 -19.90 -13.67 17.55
C ALA A 264 -19.45 -13.71 19.02
N ALA A 265 -20.08 -14.57 19.81
CA ALA A 265 -19.89 -14.68 21.26
C ALA A 265 -18.70 -15.57 21.68
N HIS A 266 -17.84 -15.98 20.73
CA HIS A 266 -16.71 -16.87 21.02
C HIS A 266 -15.38 -16.11 21.05
N GLU A 267 -14.43 -16.65 21.80
CA GLU A 267 -13.13 -16.04 22.10
C GLU A 267 -12.36 -15.53 20.86
N LEU A 268 -12.33 -16.30 19.77
CA LEU A 268 -11.61 -15.88 18.56
C LEU A 268 -12.23 -14.66 17.87
N ALA A 269 -13.55 -14.47 17.97
CA ALA A 269 -14.20 -13.28 17.42
C ALA A 269 -13.91 -12.05 18.28
N ALA A 270 -13.86 -12.20 19.60
CA ALA A 270 -13.43 -11.14 20.50
C ALA A 270 -11.99 -10.69 20.17
N ARG A 271 -11.03 -11.63 20.06
CA ARG A 271 -9.65 -11.32 19.70
C ARG A 271 -9.52 -10.65 18.33
N ALA A 272 -10.20 -11.16 17.31
CA ALA A 272 -10.19 -10.55 15.98
C ALA A 272 -10.78 -9.12 16.00
N THR A 273 -11.85 -8.91 16.78
CA THR A 273 -12.49 -7.60 16.93
C THR A 273 -11.57 -6.62 17.64
N ASP A 274 -10.96 -7.04 18.75
CA ASP A 274 -10.01 -6.21 19.51
C ASP A 274 -8.79 -5.83 18.65
N ALA A 275 -8.29 -6.76 17.84
CA ALA A 275 -7.20 -6.49 16.91
C ALA A 275 -7.60 -5.47 15.83
N TYR A 276 -8.80 -5.63 15.25
CA TYR A 276 -9.32 -4.76 14.20
C TYR A 276 -9.61 -3.34 14.70
N GLU A 277 -10.33 -3.21 15.82
CA GLU A 277 -10.63 -1.90 16.43
C GLU A 277 -9.37 -1.26 17.04
N GLY A 278 -8.44 -2.07 17.56
CA GLY A 278 -7.11 -1.60 17.97
C GLY A 278 -6.31 -1.00 16.81
N ALA A 279 -6.45 -1.53 15.60
CA ALA A 279 -5.86 -0.91 14.41
C ALA A 279 -6.55 0.41 14.04
N ARG A 280 -7.88 0.49 14.19
CA ARG A 280 -8.63 1.74 13.98
C ARG A 280 -8.20 2.85 14.92
N GLU A 281 -7.99 2.52 16.20
CA GLU A 281 -7.47 3.47 17.19
C GLU A 281 -6.07 3.97 16.82
N LYS A 282 -5.18 3.09 16.33
CA LYS A 282 -3.86 3.49 15.85
C LYS A 282 -3.95 4.46 14.66
N VAL A 283 -4.86 4.21 13.73
CA VAL A 283 -5.13 5.14 12.61
C VAL A 283 -5.64 6.49 13.12
N ARG A 284 -6.61 6.48 14.05
CA ARG A 284 -7.14 7.71 14.66
C ARG A 284 -6.01 8.52 15.30
N ALA A 285 -5.17 7.88 16.10
CA ALA A 285 -4.02 8.52 16.74
C ALA A 285 -3.04 9.09 15.72
N PHE A 286 -2.72 8.32 14.70
CA PHE A 286 -1.74 8.68 13.69
C PHE A 286 -2.17 9.87 12.81
N LEU A 287 -3.47 10.01 12.53
CA LEU A 287 -4.02 11.17 11.83
C LEU A 287 -4.33 12.36 12.76
N ASN A 288 -4.23 12.17 14.08
CA ASN A 288 -4.76 13.08 15.10
C ASN A 288 -6.27 13.35 14.92
N ALA A 289 -7.06 12.32 14.63
CA ALA A 289 -8.52 12.43 14.59
C ALA A 289 -9.13 12.43 15.99
N ARG A 290 -10.33 12.98 16.16
CA ARG A 290 -11.00 13.12 17.47
C ARG A 290 -11.58 11.80 17.96
N SER A 291 -12.09 10.98 17.05
CA SER A 291 -12.81 9.75 17.38
C SER A 291 -12.50 8.64 16.38
N THR A 292 -12.51 7.39 16.83
CA THR A 292 -12.45 6.22 15.92
C THR A 292 -13.67 6.16 14.99
N ASN A 293 -14.79 6.79 15.34
CA ASN A 293 -15.96 6.92 14.48
C ASN A 293 -15.72 7.76 13.22
N GLU A 294 -14.65 8.55 13.22
CA GLU A 294 -14.22 9.34 12.06
C GLU A 294 -13.39 8.52 11.07
N ILE A 295 -13.04 7.28 11.40
CA ILE A 295 -12.12 6.43 10.64
C ILE A 295 -12.88 5.28 9.98
N VAL A 296 -13.00 5.32 8.66
CA VAL A 296 -13.61 4.26 7.84
C VAL A 296 -12.51 3.51 7.08
N PHE A 297 -12.48 2.19 7.22
CA PHE A 297 -11.63 1.31 6.43
C PHE A 297 -12.21 1.05 5.05
N VAL A 298 -11.34 1.14 4.05
CA VAL A 298 -11.65 0.89 2.64
C VAL A 298 -10.49 0.13 2.00
N ARG A 299 -10.56 -0.23 0.72
CA ARG A 299 -9.48 -0.91 -0.02
C ARG A 299 -8.27 -0.02 -0.31
N GLY A 300 -8.45 1.31 -0.27
CA GLY A 300 -7.42 2.30 -0.60
C GLY A 300 -8.00 3.70 -0.77
N ALA A 301 -7.14 4.72 -0.88
CA ALA A 301 -7.53 6.12 -1.09
C ALA A 301 -8.49 6.30 -2.29
N THR A 302 -8.29 5.53 -3.38
CA THR A 302 -9.21 5.56 -4.53
C THR A 302 -10.63 5.17 -4.14
N GLU A 303 -10.82 4.16 -3.30
CA GLU A 303 -12.15 3.75 -2.84
C GLU A 303 -12.72 4.78 -1.87
N ALA A 304 -11.91 5.35 -0.99
CA ALA A 304 -12.32 6.45 -0.10
C ALA A 304 -12.85 7.67 -0.88
N ILE A 305 -12.14 8.11 -1.93
CA ILE A 305 -12.59 9.24 -2.77
C ILE A 305 -13.89 8.87 -3.50
N ASN A 306 -14.01 7.63 -3.99
CA ASN A 306 -15.26 7.17 -4.61
C ASN A 306 -16.42 7.12 -3.62
N LEU A 307 -16.19 6.71 -2.37
CA LEU A 307 -17.20 6.74 -1.31
C LEU A 307 -17.73 8.16 -1.14
N VAL A 308 -16.86 9.16 -0.97
CA VAL A 308 -17.28 10.56 -0.82
C VAL A 308 -18.01 11.05 -2.08
N ALA A 309 -17.51 10.74 -3.28
CA ALA A 309 -18.15 11.15 -4.52
C ALA A 309 -19.54 10.50 -4.75
N LYS A 310 -19.64 9.19 -4.52
CA LYS A 310 -20.86 8.39 -4.81
C LYS A 310 -21.89 8.47 -3.70
N SER A 311 -21.50 8.86 -2.49
CA SER A 311 -22.42 9.06 -1.40
C SER A 311 -22.68 10.54 -1.14
N TRP A 312 -21.76 11.25 -0.47
CA TRP A 312 -21.95 12.65 -0.09
C TRP A 312 -22.16 13.54 -1.32
N GLY A 313 -21.34 13.36 -2.36
CA GLY A 313 -21.44 14.12 -3.61
C GLY A 313 -22.75 13.87 -4.36
N GLU A 314 -23.22 12.63 -4.37
CA GLU A 314 -24.52 12.25 -4.96
C GLU A 314 -25.69 12.84 -4.17
N GLN A 315 -25.60 12.93 -2.85
CA GLN A 315 -26.64 13.51 -1.98
C GLN A 315 -26.68 15.04 -2.06
N ASN A 316 -25.52 15.71 -2.07
CA ASN A 316 -25.43 17.14 -1.76
C ASN A 316 -25.17 18.04 -2.96
N LEU A 317 -24.48 17.57 -4.00
CA LEU A 317 -24.17 18.41 -5.17
C LEU A 317 -25.36 18.51 -6.12
N LYS A 318 -25.60 19.68 -6.68
CA LYS A 318 -26.74 19.96 -7.57
C LYS A 318 -26.26 20.53 -8.89
N VAL A 319 -27.10 20.45 -9.92
CA VAL A 319 -26.80 21.00 -11.24
C VAL A 319 -26.31 22.44 -11.14
N GLY A 320 -25.21 22.75 -11.83
CA GLY A 320 -24.57 24.07 -11.80
C GLY A 320 -23.65 24.35 -10.62
N ASP A 321 -23.55 23.46 -9.62
CA ASP A 321 -22.51 23.55 -8.59
C ASP A 321 -21.11 23.29 -9.21
N GLU A 322 -20.08 23.83 -8.57
CA GLU A 322 -18.68 23.70 -8.98
C GLU A 322 -17.88 22.83 -8.00
N ILE A 323 -17.06 21.93 -8.55
CA ILE A 323 -16.01 21.20 -7.83
C ILE A 323 -14.67 21.76 -8.29
N ILE A 324 -13.82 22.15 -7.34
CA ILE A 324 -12.45 22.57 -7.62
C ILE A 324 -11.50 21.39 -7.35
N VAL A 325 -10.64 21.08 -8.30
CA VAL A 325 -9.49 20.17 -8.13
C VAL A 325 -8.20 20.89 -8.48
N SER A 326 -7.02 20.34 -8.19
CA SER A 326 -5.76 20.95 -8.63
C SER A 326 -5.20 20.33 -9.92
N ASN A 327 -4.27 21.02 -10.58
CA ASN A 327 -3.51 20.42 -11.67
C ASN A 327 -2.68 19.21 -11.20
N LEU A 328 -2.31 19.13 -9.92
CA LEU A 328 -1.42 18.13 -9.34
C LEU A 328 -2.09 16.78 -9.04
N GLU A 329 -3.40 16.66 -9.27
CA GLU A 329 -4.16 15.50 -8.84
C GLU A 329 -3.71 14.19 -9.50
N HIS A 330 -3.67 13.15 -8.68
CA HIS A 330 -3.69 11.77 -9.16
C HIS A 330 -5.04 11.48 -9.80
N HIS A 331 -5.09 10.57 -10.79
CA HIS A 331 -6.32 10.19 -11.50
C HIS A 331 -7.45 9.75 -10.56
N ALA A 332 -7.12 9.12 -9.44
CA ALA A 332 -8.08 8.73 -8.40
C ALA A 332 -8.82 9.93 -7.78
N ASN A 333 -8.21 11.12 -7.76
CA ASN A 333 -8.82 12.36 -7.31
C ASN A 333 -9.29 13.26 -8.47
N ILE A 334 -9.49 12.69 -9.66
CA ILE A 334 -10.05 13.38 -10.85
C ILE A 334 -11.28 12.62 -11.36
N VAL A 335 -11.11 11.33 -11.65
CA VAL A 335 -12.10 10.52 -12.36
C VAL A 335 -13.44 10.44 -11.61
N PRO A 336 -13.49 10.22 -10.29
CA PRO A 336 -14.77 10.15 -9.56
C PRO A 336 -15.57 11.45 -9.66
N TRP A 337 -14.89 12.60 -9.52
CA TRP A 337 -15.50 13.92 -9.63
C TRP A 337 -15.96 14.22 -11.04
N LYS A 338 -15.16 13.85 -12.06
CA LYS A 338 -15.55 14.02 -13.46
C LYS A 338 -16.79 13.20 -13.81
N GLN A 339 -16.84 11.94 -13.39
CA GLN A 339 -18.01 11.09 -13.58
C GLN A 339 -19.27 11.67 -12.93
N LEU A 340 -19.15 12.18 -11.71
CA LEU A 340 -20.26 12.82 -11.00
C LEU A 340 -20.68 14.13 -11.69
N ALA A 341 -19.70 14.92 -12.14
CA ALA A 341 -19.94 16.16 -12.87
C ALA A 341 -20.70 15.93 -14.17
N ASP A 342 -20.30 14.93 -14.95
CA ASP A 342 -20.98 14.56 -16.20
C ASP A 342 -22.39 14.06 -15.95
N LYS A 343 -22.59 13.26 -14.89
CA LYS A 343 -23.90 12.74 -14.52
C LYS A 343 -24.88 13.83 -14.07
N LYS A 344 -24.40 14.82 -13.31
CA LYS A 344 -25.27 15.80 -12.62
C LYS A 344 -25.22 17.23 -13.22
N GLY A 345 -24.44 17.44 -14.27
CA GLY A 345 -24.24 18.77 -14.85
C GLY A 345 -23.48 19.72 -13.90
N LEU A 346 -22.46 19.19 -13.20
CA LEU A 346 -21.56 19.99 -12.37
C LEU A 346 -20.40 20.53 -13.22
N LYS A 347 -19.71 21.54 -12.72
CA LYS A 347 -18.54 22.11 -13.39
C LYS A 347 -17.26 21.81 -12.61
N ILE A 348 -16.27 21.23 -13.29
CA ILE A 348 -14.92 21.08 -12.74
C ILE A 348 -14.13 22.37 -13.02
N ARG A 349 -13.52 22.93 -11.98
CA ARG A 349 -12.56 24.04 -12.03
C ARG A 349 -11.21 23.50 -11.58
N VAL A 350 -10.10 24.00 -12.15
CA VAL A 350 -8.77 23.43 -11.87
C VAL A 350 -7.81 24.50 -11.37
N ILE A 351 -7.17 24.26 -10.23
CA ILE A 351 -6.15 25.14 -9.64
C ILE A 351 -4.87 25.02 -10.46
N PRO A 352 -4.39 26.11 -11.07
CA PRO A 352 -3.17 26.08 -11.86
C PRO A 352 -1.92 26.01 -10.96
N VAL A 353 -0.82 25.61 -11.59
CA VAL A 353 0.53 25.64 -11.00
C VAL A 353 1.46 26.51 -11.84
N ASP A 354 2.54 26.99 -11.23
CA ASP A 354 3.66 27.62 -11.94
C ASP A 354 4.58 26.61 -12.62
N ASP A 355 5.69 27.10 -13.17
CA ASP A 355 6.69 26.29 -13.88
C ASP A 355 7.58 25.46 -12.95
N ASP A 356 7.58 25.73 -11.66
CA ASP A 356 8.20 24.89 -10.63
C ASP A 356 7.24 23.80 -10.14
N GLY A 357 5.96 23.90 -10.48
CA GLY A 357 4.90 22.98 -10.07
C GLY A 357 4.30 23.31 -8.71
N GLN A 358 4.42 24.57 -8.26
CA GLN A 358 3.77 25.10 -7.06
C GLN A 358 2.37 25.60 -7.35
N ILE A 359 1.46 25.44 -6.40
CA ILE A 359 0.08 25.93 -6.51
C ILE A 359 0.06 27.46 -6.51
N LEU A 360 -0.63 28.04 -7.49
CA LEU A 360 -0.87 29.48 -7.55
C LEU A 360 -2.08 29.84 -6.67
N LEU A 361 -1.83 30.16 -5.40
CA LEU A 361 -2.88 30.47 -4.42
C LEU A 361 -3.76 31.67 -4.84
N ASP A 362 -3.18 32.70 -5.45
CA ASP A 362 -3.95 33.87 -5.91
C ASP A 362 -4.93 33.50 -7.02
N GLU A 363 -4.55 32.56 -7.90
CA GLU A 363 -5.44 32.05 -8.94
C GLU A 363 -6.51 31.15 -8.35
N TYR A 364 -6.17 30.33 -7.36
CA TYR A 364 -7.14 29.54 -6.61
C TYR A 364 -8.23 30.41 -5.96
N ALA A 365 -7.83 31.50 -5.29
CA ALA A 365 -8.77 32.41 -4.66
C ALA A 365 -9.82 32.98 -5.65
N LYS A 366 -9.42 33.22 -6.91
CA LYS A 366 -10.32 33.69 -7.99
C LYS A 366 -11.29 32.61 -8.49
N LEU A 367 -10.99 31.32 -8.27
CA LEU A 367 -11.88 30.23 -8.66
C LEU A 367 -13.06 30.08 -7.69
N LEU A 368 -12.86 30.42 -6.41
CA LEU A 368 -13.84 30.29 -5.35
C LEU A 368 -15.01 31.26 -5.54
N ASN A 369 -16.23 30.74 -5.43
CA ASN A 369 -17.46 31.53 -5.53
C ASN A 369 -18.63 30.80 -4.86
N ALA A 370 -19.82 31.44 -4.84
CA ALA A 370 -21.02 30.91 -4.18
C ALA A 370 -21.55 29.56 -4.74
N LYS A 371 -21.08 29.13 -5.92
CA LYS A 371 -21.40 27.82 -6.52
C LYS A 371 -20.36 26.75 -6.16
N THR A 372 -19.22 27.12 -5.59
CA THR A 372 -18.23 26.14 -5.14
C THR A 372 -18.79 25.37 -3.95
N ARG A 373 -18.88 24.05 -4.09
CA ARG A 373 -19.39 23.17 -3.02
C ARG A 373 -18.34 22.21 -2.50
N LEU A 374 -17.34 21.89 -3.31
CA LEU A 374 -16.29 20.96 -2.96
C LEU A 374 -14.95 21.46 -3.52
N VAL A 375 -13.92 21.38 -2.70
CA VAL A 375 -12.52 21.49 -3.12
C VAL A 375 -11.86 20.15 -2.79
N SER A 376 -11.32 19.46 -3.78
CA SER A 376 -10.59 18.20 -3.58
C SER A 376 -9.17 18.34 -4.11
N PHE A 377 -8.16 18.19 -3.24
CA PHE A 377 -6.78 18.40 -3.66
C PHE A 377 -5.80 17.47 -2.96
N THR A 378 -4.67 17.20 -3.62
CA THR A 378 -3.59 16.41 -3.04
C THR A 378 -2.75 17.23 -2.06
N GLN A 379 -2.40 16.65 -0.91
CA GLN A 379 -1.46 17.29 0.01
C GLN A 379 -0.02 17.24 -0.51
N VAL A 380 0.35 16.14 -1.18
CA VAL A 380 1.67 15.94 -1.79
C VAL A 380 1.52 15.29 -3.16
N SER A 381 1.99 15.96 -4.21
CA SER A 381 1.93 15.43 -5.57
C SER A 381 2.77 14.16 -5.72
N ASN A 382 2.16 13.09 -6.22
CA ASN A 382 2.86 11.84 -6.49
C ASN A 382 3.82 11.91 -7.69
N ALA A 383 3.60 12.84 -8.60
CA ALA A 383 4.41 13.00 -9.81
C ALA A 383 5.54 14.00 -9.59
N LEU A 384 5.25 15.13 -8.94
CA LEU A 384 6.22 16.21 -8.77
C LEU A 384 6.89 16.19 -7.40
N GLY A 385 6.24 15.65 -6.36
CA GLY A 385 6.67 15.78 -4.97
C GLY A 385 6.24 17.09 -4.31
N THR A 386 5.64 18.04 -5.02
CA THR A 386 5.17 19.31 -4.47
C THR A 386 4.30 19.11 -3.23
N VAL A 387 4.68 19.73 -2.11
CA VAL A 387 3.82 19.87 -0.92
C VAL A 387 2.92 21.07 -1.11
N THR A 388 1.60 20.88 -1.03
CA THR A 388 0.64 21.97 -1.23
C THR A 388 0.45 22.78 0.07
N PRO A 389 0.11 24.07 -0.03
CA PRO A 389 -0.24 24.90 1.14
C PRO A 389 -1.63 24.53 1.68
N ALA A 390 -1.78 23.30 2.18
CA ALA A 390 -3.05 22.66 2.46
C ALA A 390 -3.95 23.47 3.41
N LYS A 391 -3.39 24.01 4.50
CA LYS A 391 -4.15 24.83 5.46
C LYS A 391 -4.75 26.07 4.80
N GLN A 392 -3.98 26.77 3.98
CA GLN A 392 -4.45 27.98 3.28
C GLN A 392 -5.52 27.65 2.24
N ILE A 393 -5.38 26.50 1.56
CA ILE A 393 -6.40 26.01 0.61
C ILE A 393 -7.70 25.72 1.36
N ILE A 394 -7.63 25.00 2.49
CA ILE A 394 -8.80 24.64 3.32
C ILE A 394 -9.50 25.90 3.85
N ASP A 395 -8.74 26.84 4.42
CA ASP A 395 -9.29 28.07 5.00
C ASP A 395 -10.07 28.91 3.98
N LEU A 396 -9.51 29.06 2.77
CA LEU A 396 -10.17 29.77 1.68
C LEU A 396 -11.41 29.02 1.17
N ALA A 397 -11.36 27.68 1.06
CA ALA A 397 -12.51 26.87 0.66
C ALA A 397 -13.67 27.01 1.65
N HIS A 398 -13.37 26.92 2.95
CA HIS A 398 -14.35 27.07 4.02
C HIS A 398 -14.94 28.47 4.09
N ALA A 399 -14.13 29.51 3.87
CA ALA A 399 -14.61 30.88 3.77
C ALA A 399 -15.61 31.07 2.60
N ALA A 400 -15.49 30.27 1.54
CA ALA A 400 -16.45 30.22 0.43
C ALA A 400 -17.65 29.28 0.67
N GLY A 401 -17.70 28.58 1.82
CA GLY A 401 -18.74 27.63 2.18
C GLY A 401 -18.62 26.26 1.49
N ALA A 402 -17.46 25.93 0.92
CA ALA A 402 -17.19 24.64 0.29
C ALA A 402 -16.68 23.62 1.31
N LYS A 403 -16.97 22.34 1.08
CA LYS A 403 -16.34 21.22 1.80
C LYS A 403 -14.99 20.85 1.18
N VAL A 404 -14.12 20.21 1.95
CA VAL A 404 -12.74 19.93 1.52
C VAL A 404 -12.35 18.47 1.71
N LEU A 405 -11.91 17.83 0.62
CA LEU A 405 -11.27 16.52 0.64
C LEU A 405 -9.77 16.65 0.37
N VAL A 406 -8.95 16.07 1.23
CA VAL A 406 -7.50 16.03 1.08
C VAL A 406 -7.06 14.63 0.67
N ASP A 407 -6.44 14.50 -0.51
CA ASP A 407 -5.72 13.28 -0.91
C ASP A 407 -4.33 13.27 -0.27
N GLY A 408 -4.25 12.55 0.85
CA GLY A 408 -3.04 12.36 1.65
C GLY A 408 -2.26 11.09 1.30
N ALA A 409 -2.56 10.43 0.17
CA ALA A 409 -1.96 9.14 -0.14
C ALA A 409 -0.43 9.16 -0.25
N GLN A 410 0.18 10.31 -0.56
CA GLN A 410 1.63 10.48 -0.50
C GLN A 410 2.11 11.14 0.79
N SER A 411 1.37 12.11 1.35
CA SER A 411 1.83 12.84 2.54
C SER A 411 1.95 11.94 3.76
N VAL A 412 1.08 10.94 3.89
CA VAL A 412 0.95 10.11 5.09
C VAL A 412 2.23 9.39 5.52
N SER A 413 3.15 9.11 4.60
CA SER A 413 4.44 8.45 4.89
C SER A 413 5.62 9.41 5.00
N HIS A 414 5.42 10.68 4.66
CA HIS A 414 6.49 11.68 4.52
C HIS A 414 6.32 12.89 5.45
N LEU A 415 5.09 13.12 5.95
CA LEU A 415 4.70 14.30 6.73
C LEU A 415 3.78 13.86 7.87
N ARG A 416 3.91 14.55 9.01
CA ARG A 416 2.94 14.44 10.10
C ARG A 416 1.55 14.83 9.59
N SER A 417 0.58 13.94 9.80
CA SER A 417 -0.82 14.20 9.49
C SER A 417 -1.51 14.72 10.75
N ASP A 418 -2.18 15.87 10.63
CA ASP A 418 -2.99 16.46 11.70
C ASP A 418 -4.30 16.97 11.09
N VAL A 419 -5.31 16.10 11.06
CA VAL A 419 -6.59 16.42 10.42
C VAL A 419 -7.39 17.48 11.18
N ILE A 420 -7.18 17.59 12.50
CA ILE A 420 -7.77 18.66 13.33
C ILE A 420 -7.10 19.99 13.02
N GLY A 421 -5.76 20.03 12.99
CA GLY A 421 -5.00 21.24 12.69
C GLY A 421 -5.21 21.73 11.25
N LEU A 422 -5.36 20.81 10.29
CA LEU A 422 -5.72 21.14 8.90
C LEU A 422 -7.18 21.59 8.76
N ASP A 423 -8.07 21.08 9.60
CA ASP A 423 -9.53 21.26 9.55
C ASP A 423 -10.19 20.75 8.26
N CYS A 424 -9.58 19.78 7.56
CA CYS A 424 -10.21 19.17 6.37
C CYS A 424 -11.51 18.42 6.73
N ASP A 425 -12.48 18.39 5.83
CA ASP A 425 -13.73 17.65 6.04
C ASP A 425 -13.53 16.14 5.81
N TRP A 426 -12.67 15.78 4.86
CA TRP A 426 -12.19 14.42 4.64
C TRP A 426 -10.69 14.37 4.37
N PHE A 427 -10.06 13.28 4.77
CA PHE A 427 -8.67 12.96 4.48
C PHE A 427 -8.56 11.49 4.09
N VAL A 428 -7.81 11.18 3.03
CA VAL A 428 -7.71 9.79 2.53
C VAL A 428 -6.26 9.34 2.39
N PHE A 429 -6.01 8.06 2.66
CA PHE A 429 -4.71 7.44 2.34
C PHE A 429 -4.83 5.93 2.07
N SER A 430 -3.76 5.36 1.51
CA SER A 430 -3.66 3.91 1.22
C SER A 430 -2.59 3.26 2.08
N GLY A 431 -2.89 2.11 2.69
CA GLY A 431 -1.96 1.40 3.58
C GLY A 431 -0.65 1.01 2.90
N HIS A 432 -0.71 0.58 1.64
CA HIS A 432 0.48 0.18 0.88
C HIS A 432 1.50 1.31 0.60
N LYS A 433 1.14 2.56 0.89
CA LYS A 433 2.04 3.73 0.82
C LYS A 433 2.60 4.15 2.18
N VAL A 434 2.11 3.60 3.28
CA VAL A 434 2.64 3.77 4.64
C VAL A 434 3.14 2.44 5.18
N PHE A 435 3.93 1.72 4.37
CA PHE A 435 4.62 0.47 4.73
C PHE A 435 3.70 -0.70 5.14
N GLY A 436 2.39 -0.52 5.02
CA GLY A 436 1.37 -1.51 5.33
C GLY A 436 0.99 -2.39 4.13
N PRO A 437 0.05 -3.32 4.32
CA PRO A 437 -0.39 -4.25 3.30
C PRO A 437 -1.14 -3.55 2.15
N THR A 438 -1.26 -4.26 1.03
CA THR A 438 -2.18 -3.89 -0.06
C THR A 438 -3.62 -4.15 0.34
N GLY A 439 -4.58 -3.60 -0.40
CA GLY A 439 -6.00 -3.94 -0.18
C GLY A 439 -6.64 -3.30 1.06
N ILE A 440 -5.94 -2.41 1.76
CA ILE A 440 -6.46 -1.60 2.86
C ILE A 440 -6.06 -0.12 2.68
N GLY A 441 -6.94 0.77 3.09
CA GLY A 441 -6.78 2.20 3.16
C GLY A 441 -7.83 2.81 4.09
N VAL A 442 -7.80 4.13 4.18
CA VAL A 442 -8.55 4.87 5.18
C VAL A 442 -9.22 6.07 4.53
N LEU A 443 -10.48 6.28 4.91
CA LEU A 443 -11.16 7.55 4.85
C LEU A 443 -11.30 8.08 6.28
N TYR A 444 -10.67 9.21 6.56
CA TYR A 444 -11.10 10.08 7.65
C TYR A 444 -12.23 10.98 7.16
N GLY A 445 -13.25 11.18 7.98
CA GLY A 445 -14.25 12.22 7.78
C GLY A 445 -14.80 12.71 9.11
N LYS A 446 -15.12 14.01 9.20
CA LYS A 446 -15.75 14.57 10.41
C LYS A 446 -17.01 13.77 10.78
N GLU A 447 -17.15 13.37 12.04
CA GLU A 447 -18.17 12.40 12.47
C GLU A 447 -19.60 12.84 12.11
N GLU A 448 -19.96 14.09 12.37
CA GLU A 448 -21.26 14.66 12.00
C GLU A 448 -21.53 14.55 10.50
N LEU A 449 -20.52 14.88 9.68
CA LEU A 449 -20.60 14.83 8.23
C LEU A 449 -20.75 13.40 7.70
N LEU A 450 -20.09 12.43 8.32
CA LEU A 450 -20.25 11.02 7.99
C LEU A 450 -21.66 10.53 8.36
N ASN A 451 -22.20 10.94 9.50
CA ASN A 451 -23.54 10.52 9.96
C ASN A 451 -24.69 11.20 9.19
N GLU A 452 -24.48 12.38 8.62
CA GLU A 452 -25.43 13.03 7.69
C GLU A 452 -25.39 12.43 6.27
N THR A 453 -24.34 11.68 5.96
CA THR A 453 -24.10 11.11 4.63
C THR A 453 -24.81 9.76 4.48
N GLN A 454 -25.49 9.56 3.34
CA GLN A 454 -26.14 8.30 3.00
C GLN A 454 -25.12 7.14 2.87
N PRO A 455 -25.48 5.87 3.07
CA PRO A 455 -24.55 4.78 2.79
C PRO A 455 -24.19 4.69 1.29
N TRP A 456 -23.01 4.16 0.96
CA TRP A 456 -22.62 3.88 -0.43
C TRP A 456 -22.88 2.43 -0.84
N GLN A 457 -22.19 1.49 -0.18
CA GLN A 457 -22.38 0.06 -0.38
C GLN A 457 -23.40 -0.46 0.65
N GLY A 458 -24.30 -1.35 0.24
CA GLY A 458 -25.33 -1.95 1.10
C GLY A 458 -25.08 -3.43 1.34
N GLY A 459 -25.33 -3.91 2.55
CA GLY A 459 -25.17 -5.32 2.92
C GLY A 459 -25.22 -5.54 4.42
N GLY A 460 -24.73 -6.69 4.88
CA GLY A 460 -24.54 -6.94 6.32
C GLY A 460 -23.52 -5.99 6.94
N ASN A 461 -23.42 -6.01 8.27
CA ASN A 461 -22.51 -5.19 9.09
C ASN A 461 -22.87 -3.69 9.22
N MET A 462 -23.40 -3.08 8.15
CA MET A 462 -23.72 -1.65 8.11
C MET A 462 -25.17 -1.30 8.54
N ILE A 463 -25.98 -2.33 8.83
CA ILE A 463 -27.38 -2.25 9.23
C ILE A 463 -27.55 -2.45 10.73
N VAL A 464 -28.46 -1.68 11.35
CA VAL A 464 -28.99 -1.90 12.70
C VAL A 464 -30.18 -2.85 12.65
N ASP A 465 -31.12 -2.58 11.74
CA ASP A 465 -32.35 -3.36 11.56
C ASP A 465 -32.76 -3.39 10.08
N VAL A 466 -33.34 -4.51 9.65
CA VAL A 466 -33.75 -4.74 8.26
C VAL A 466 -35.11 -5.42 8.23
N THR A 467 -36.10 -4.69 7.69
CA THR A 467 -37.38 -5.25 7.25
C THR A 467 -37.53 -5.07 5.73
N PHE A 468 -38.58 -5.62 5.13
CA PHE A 468 -38.84 -5.40 3.69
C PHE A 468 -39.31 -3.97 3.41
N GLU A 469 -39.86 -3.29 4.41
CA GLU A 469 -40.43 -1.95 4.31
C GLU A 469 -39.42 -0.85 4.68
N GLN A 470 -38.50 -1.14 5.61
CA GLN A 470 -37.60 -0.16 6.19
C GLN A 470 -36.22 -0.75 6.49
N ILE A 471 -35.18 0.05 6.26
CA ILE A 471 -33.81 -0.28 6.63
C ILE A 471 -33.31 0.81 7.57
N GLN A 472 -32.77 0.40 8.72
CA GLN A 472 -32.07 1.28 9.66
C GLN A 472 -30.58 1.00 9.59
N TYR A 473 -29.77 2.05 9.39
CA TYR A 473 -28.32 1.95 9.28
C TYR A 473 -27.63 2.24 10.62
N HIS A 474 -26.44 1.67 10.80
CA HIS A 474 -25.53 2.10 11.86
C HIS A 474 -25.03 3.53 11.61
N ASP A 475 -24.48 4.14 12.65
CA ASP A 475 -23.66 5.33 12.52
C ASP A 475 -22.28 4.99 11.96
N ALA A 476 -21.50 6.02 11.63
CA ALA A 476 -20.11 5.88 11.26
C ALA A 476 -19.30 5.22 12.41
N PRO A 477 -18.31 4.36 12.09
CA PRO A 477 -17.81 4.07 10.76
C PRO A 477 -18.53 2.90 10.07
N SER A 478 -19.23 2.05 10.84
CA SER A 478 -19.89 0.82 10.36
C SER A 478 -20.88 1.06 9.23
N ARG A 479 -21.53 2.24 9.19
CA ARG A 479 -22.37 2.70 8.07
C ARG A 479 -21.74 2.49 6.69
N PHE A 480 -20.42 2.57 6.60
CA PHE A 480 -19.66 2.56 5.36
C PHE A 480 -18.82 1.29 5.14
N GLU A 481 -18.84 0.36 6.10
CA GLU A 481 -18.08 -0.90 6.06
C GLU A 481 -19.02 -2.09 5.83
N ALA A 482 -19.59 -2.14 4.62
CA ALA A 482 -20.56 -3.16 4.23
C ALA A 482 -19.89 -4.54 4.02
N GLY A 483 -20.47 -5.58 4.62
CA GLY A 483 -19.97 -6.95 4.54
C GLY A 483 -18.78 -7.22 5.45
N THR A 484 -18.10 -8.35 5.23
CA THR A 484 -16.86 -8.67 5.93
C THR A 484 -15.73 -7.81 5.34
N GLY A 485 -15.12 -6.95 6.16
CA GLY A 485 -14.00 -6.11 5.77
C GLY A 485 -12.68 -6.88 5.63
N ASN A 486 -11.61 -6.15 5.28
CA ASN A 486 -10.26 -6.70 5.19
C ASN A 486 -9.56 -6.68 6.56
N ILE A 487 -9.92 -7.65 7.42
CA ILE A 487 -9.59 -7.65 8.85
C ILE A 487 -8.07 -7.73 9.09
N ALA A 488 -7.42 -8.76 8.54
CA ALA A 488 -5.99 -9.01 8.77
C ALA A 488 -5.12 -7.86 8.25
N ASP A 489 -5.49 -7.25 7.12
CA ASP A 489 -4.72 -6.15 6.56
C ASP A 489 -4.95 -4.83 7.31
N ALA A 490 -6.13 -4.60 7.91
CA ALA A 490 -6.32 -3.49 8.85
C ALA A 490 -5.40 -3.65 10.06
N VAL A 491 -5.30 -4.86 10.60
CA VAL A 491 -4.37 -5.20 11.69
C VAL A 491 -2.91 -4.99 11.26
N GLY A 492 -2.53 -5.42 10.06
CA GLY A 492 -1.22 -5.17 9.46
C GLY A 492 -0.91 -3.68 9.24
N LEU A 493 -1.91 -2.88 8.85
CA LEU A 493 -1.80 -1.42 8.77
C LEU A 493 -1.51 -0.81 10.15
N GLY A 494 -2.18 -1.29 11.20
CA GLY A 494 -1.89 -0.88 12.57
C GLY A 494 -0.41 -1.12 12.95
N ALA A 495 0.15 -2.27 12.62
CA ALA A 495 1.57 -2.55 12.85
C ALA A 495 2.52 -1.68 12.01
N ALA A 496 2.11 -1.29 10.80
CA ALA A 496 2.89 -0.39 9.96
C ALA A 496 2.94 1.02 10.56
N ILE A 497 1.82 1.50 11.10
CA ILE A 497 1.72 2.76 11.83
C ILE A 497 2.59 2.72 13.10
N ASP A 498 2.54 1.64 13.88
CA ASP A 498 3.43 1.48 15.04
C ASP A 498 4.91 1.55 14.65
N TYR A 499 5.28 0.93 13.52
CA TYR A 499 6.65 0.97 13.01
C TYR A 499 7.09 2.39 12.64
N VAL A 500 6.24 3.14 11.91
CA VAL A 500 6.50 4.55 11.56
C VAL A 500 6.60 5.42 12.82
N ASN A 501 5.68 5.25 13.77
CA ASN A 501 5.68 6.01 15.03
C ASN A 501 6.89 5.71 15.91
N LYS A 502 7.37 4.46 15.92
CA LYS A 502 8.58 4.06 16.65
C LYS A 502 9.82 4.79 16.14
N ILE A 503 9.92 5.03 14.84
CA ILE A 503 11.00 5.83 14.24
C ILE A 503 10.75 7.32 14.50
N GLY A 504 9.50 7.75 14.36
CA GLY A 504 9.07 9.14 14.47
C GLY A 504 8.96 9.80 13.10
N ILE A 505 7.75 10.25 12.75
CA ILE A 505 7.47 10.83 11.43
C ILE A 505 8.28 12.09 11.13
N ASP A 506 8.62 12.89 12.16
CA ASP A 506 9.43 14.10 11.98
C ASP A 506 10.90 13.75 11.68
N VAL A 507 11.41 12.66 12.28
CA VAL A 507 12.76 12.14 11.99
C VAL A 507 12.81 11.59 10.56
N ILE A 508 11.79 10.82 10.16
CA ILE A 508 11.61 10.35 8.78
C ILE A 508 11.61 11.53 7.82
N HIS A 509 10.79 12.55 8.09
CA HIS A 509 10.68 13.75 7.26
C HIS A 509 12.04 14.45 7.09
N GLN A 510 12.77 14.66 8.19
CA GLN A 510 14.06 15.34 8.16
C GLN A 510 15.12 14.54 7.38
N TYR A 511 15.20 13.23 7.58
CA TYR A 511 16.14 12.38 6.86
C TYR A 511 15.81 12.30 5.35
N GLU A 512 14.53 12.15 5.02
CA GLU A 512 14.11 12.13 3.63
C GLU A 512 14.32 13.47 2.93
N HIS A 513 14.11 14.59 3.63
CA HIS A 513 14.45 15.93 3.12
C HIS A 513 15.94 16.05 2.83
N TYR A 514 16.80 15.57 3.75
CA TYR A 514 18.25 15.51 3.53
C TYR A 514 18.60 14.74 2.25
N LEU A 515 18.04 13.53 2.07
CA LEU A 515 18.28 12.73 0.86
C LEU A 515 17.74 13.40 -0.40
N LEU A 516 16.58 14.04 -0.33
CA LEU A 516 15.99 14.77 -1.43
C LEU A 516 16.89 15.92 -1.90
N VAL A 517 17.42 16.72 -0.96
CA VAL A 517 18.34 17.82 -1.26
C VAL A 517 19.62 17.28 -1.88
N TYR A 518 20.20 16.23 -1.29
CA TYR A 518 21.40 15.56 -1.81
C TYR A 518 21.21 15.07 -3.25
N ALA A 519 20.15 14.30 -3.50
CA ALA A 519 19.84 13.77 -4.82
C ALA A 519 19.49 14.87 -5.84
N THR A 520 18.74 15.90 -5.43
CA THR A 520 18.39 17.04 -6.29
C THR A 520 19.64 17.76 -6.78
N LYS A 521 20.62 18.01 -5.90
CA LYS A 521 21.89 18.63 -6.28
C LYS A 521 22.61 17.80 -7.35
N LEU A 522 22.83 16.51 -7.08
CA LEU A 522 23.57 15.64 -7.99
C LEU A 522 22.87 15.46 -9.34
N LEU A 523 21.54 15.29 -9.35
CA LEU A 523 20.78 15.13 -10.59
C LEU A 523 20.81 16.40 -11.45
N LYS A 524 20.78 17.60 -10.86
CA LYS A 524 20.91 18.88 -11.59
C LYS A 524 22.26 19.04 -12.28
N GLU A 525 23.31 18.41 -11.77
CA GLU A 525 24.65 18.46 -12.36
C GLU A 525 24.77 17.55 -13.60
N ILE A 526 23.87 16.58 -13.79
CA ILE A 526 23.88 15.65 -14.93
C ILE A 526 23.44 16.40 -16.20
N PRO A 527 24.33 16.65 -17.18
CA PRO A 527 23.94 17.48 -18.30
C PRO A 527 23.04 16.71 -19.28
N GLY A 528 21.95 17.37 -19.71
CA GLY A 528 20.86 16.77 -20.48
C GLY A 528 19.73 16.21 -19.60
N LEU A 529 19.91 16.14 -18.29
CA LEU A 529 18.83 15.79 -17.37
C LEU A 529 18.05 17.04 -16.98
N ARG A 530 16.72 16.98 -17.06
CA ARG A 530 15.83 18.03 -16.57
C ARG A 530 14.85 17.48 -15.54
N LEU A 531 14.94 17.97 -14.32
CA LEU A 531 13.96 17.70 -13.26
C LEU A 531 12.62 18.34 -13.61
N ILE A 532 11.53 17.63 -13.30
CA ILE A 532 10.15 18.06 -13.49
C ILE A 532 9.51 18.18 -12.11
N GLY A 533 9.07 19.39 -11.77
CA GLY A 533 8.65 19.73 -10.41
C GLY A 533 9.86 20.12 -9.55
N THR A 534 10.13 21.42 -9.45
CA THR A 534 11.24 22.02 -8.70
C THR A 534 10.76 22.97 -7.60
N ALA A 535 9.48 22.84 -7.25
CA ALA A 535 8.84 23.36 -6.06
C ALA A 535 9.80 23.50 -4.85
N LYS A 536 9.72 24.63 -4.15
CA LYS A 536 10.50 24.87 -2.92
C LYS A 536 10.25 23.79 -1.86
N GLU A 537 8.98 23.61 -1.48
CA GLU A 537 8.57 22.58 -0.52
C GLU A 537 8.19 21.30 -1.27
N LYS A 538 8.98 20.24 -1.07
CA LYS A 538 8.81 18.96 -1.76
C LYS A 538 9.06 17.77 -0.84
N ALA A 539 8.28 16.73 -1.05
CA ALA A 539 8.55 15.38 -0.59
C ALA A 539 9.44 14.63 -1.59
N SER A 540 9.83 13.44 -1.17
CA SER A 540 10.84 12.51 -1.70
C SER A 540 10.64 11.99 -3.15
N VAL A 541 10.30 12.85 -4.10
CA VAL A 541 10.01 12.51 -5.51
C VAL A 541 10.85 13.37 -6.47
N LEU A 542 11.52 12.71 -7.41
CA LEU A 542 12.52 13.29 -8.31
C LEU A 542 12.19 13.00 -9.78
N SER A 543 10.99 13.34 -10.25
CA SER A 543 10.65 13.15 -11.66
C SER A 543 11.62 13.88 -12.59
N PHE A 544 12.06 13.22 -13.66
CA PHE A 544 12.93 13.83 -14.66
C PHE A 544 12.69 13.29 -16.08
N ILE A 545 13.22 14.03 -17.05
CA ILE A 545 13.46 13.56 -18.42
C ILE A 545 14.97 13.63 -18.71
N PHE A 546 15.43 12.84 -19.68
CA PHE A 546 16.83 12.79 -20.07
C PHE A 546 16.99 12.94 -21.58
N ASP A 547 17.57 14.05 -22.02
CA ASP A 547 17.76 14.39 -23.42
C ASP A 547 18.52 13.28 -24.18
N GLY A 548 17.98 12.91 -25.34
CA GLY A 548 18.54 11.84 -26.19
C GLY A 548 18.06 10.43 -25.84
N TYR A 549 17.22 10.26 -24.81
CA TYR A 549 16.68 8.95 -24.43
C TYR A 549 15.17 8.99 -24.23
N SER A 550 14.50 7.90 -24.59
CA SER A 550 13.15 7.64 -24.11
C SER A 550 13.17 7.27 -22.63
N ASN A 551 12.08 7.59 -21.92
CA ASN A 551 11.95 7.22 -20.50
C ASN A 551 12.09 5.70 -20.27
N ASN A 552 11.65 4.88 -21.24
CA ASN A 552 11.77 3.42 -21.15
C ASN A 552 13.23 2.96 -21.24
N GLU A 553 14.04 3.54 -22.13
CA GLU A 553 15.47 3.23 -22.22
C GLU A 553 16.21 3.56 -20.92
N VAL A 554 15.90 4.71 -20.32
CA VAL A 554 16.45 5.08 -19.00
C VAL A 554 16.03 4.07 -17.93
N GLY A 555 14.75 3.72 -17.87
CA GLY A 555 14.25 2.72 -16.91
C GLY A 555 14.90 1.34 -17.08
N GLN A 556 15.10 0.89 -18.31
CA GLN A 556 15.78 -0.37 -18.59
C GLN A 556 17.26 -0.34 -18.21
N ALA A 557 17.96 0.76 -18.47
CA ALA A 557 19.35 0.94 -18.09
C ALA A 557 19.52 0.90 -16.56
N LEU A 558 18.64 1.58 -15.82
CA LEU A 558 18.61 1.57 -14.35
C LEU A 558 18.31 0.16 -13.81
N ASN A 559 17.31 -0.52 -14.38
CA ASN A 559 16.94 -1.88 -13.96
C ASN A 559 18.10 -2.88 -14.13
N LYS A 560 18.91 -2.74 -15.19
CA LYS A 560 20.11 -3.59 -15.38
C LYS A 560 21.13 -3.45 -14.26
N GLU A 561 21.20 -2.29 -13.60
CA GLU A 561 22.04 -2.05 -12.43
C GLU A 561 21.35 -2.33 -11.10
N GLY A 562 20.16 -2.95 -11.12
CA GLY A 562 19.38 -3.29 -9.92
C GLY A 562 18.55 -2.14 -9.35
N ILE A 563 18.48 -1.00 -10.06
CA ILE A 563 17.73 0.18 -9.62
C ILE A 563 16.29 0.12 -10.16
N ALA A 564 15.32 0.01 -9.26
CA ALA A 564 13.90 0.03 -9.59
C ALA A 564 13.36 1.47 -9.54
N VAL A 565 12.95 2.00 -10.68
CA VAL A 565 12.21 3.26 -10.84
C VAL A 565 10.96 3.03 -11.66
N ARG A 566 10.03 3.99 -11.66
CA ARG A 566 8.87 3.97 -12.55
C ARG A 566 9.05 4.91 -13.72
N THR A 567 8.58 4.47 -14.88
CA THR A 567 8.49 5.27 -16.10
C THR A 567 7.04 5.33 -16.55
N GLY A 568 6.61 6.46 -17.10
CA GLY A 568 5.24 6.63 -17.58
C GLY A 568 4.59 7.90 -17.04
N HIS A 569 3.26 7.90 -17.01
CA HIS A 569 2.48 9.09 -16.64
C HIS A 569 2.16 9.18 -15.14
N HIS A 570 2.54 8.18 -14.34
CA HIS A 570 2.34 8.13 -12.88
C HIS A 570 0.90 8.37 -12.43
N CYS A 571 -0.09 8.01 -13.25
CA CYS A 571 -1.49 8.34 -13.03
C CYS A 571 -1.75 9.85 -12.80
N ALA A 572 -0.97 10.73 -13.45
CA ALA A 572 -1.01 12.18 -13.29
C ALA A 572 -0.81 12.88 -14.65
N GLN A 573 -1.51 12.42 -15.69
CA GLN A 573 -1.36 12.95 -17.05
C GLN A 573 -1.59 14.46 -17.17
N PRO A 574 -2.60 15.08 -16.52
CA PRO A 574 -2.84 16.51 -16.66
C PRO A 574 -1.66 17.39 -16.23
N ILE A 575 -1.00 17.06 -15.10
CA ILE A 575 0.18 17.80 -14.67
C ILE A 575 1.34 17.61 -15.64
N LEU A 576 1.60 16.39 -16.11
CA LEU A 576 2.69 16.18 -17.08
C LEU A 576 2.45 16.95 -18.37
N ARG A 577 1.20 16.98 -18.87
CA ARG A 577 0.83 17.75 -20.06
C ARG A 577 0.99 19.25 -19.87
N ARG A 578 0.73 19.78 -18.68
CA ARG A 578 1.07 21.18 -18.34
C ARG A 578 2.57 21.43 -18.47
N PHE A 579 3.43 20.45 -18.19
CA PHE A 579 4.87 20.54 -18.42
C PHE A 579 5.30 20.18 -19.87
N GLY A 580 4.35 19.98 -20.79
CA GLY A 580 4.61 19.58 -22.17
C GLY A 580 5.05 18.12 -22.34
N LEU A 581 4.72 17.25 -21.39
CA LEU A 581 5.18 15.86 -21.32
C LEU A 581 4.02 14.86 -21.22
N GLU A 582 4.19 13.67 -21.78
CA GLU A 582 3.27 12.54 -21.57
C GLU A 582 3.80 11.54 -20.53
N SER A 583 5.11 11.53 -20.28
CA SER A 583 5.73 10.64 -19.30
C SER A 583 7.05 11.19 -18.76
N THR A 584 7.46 10.70 -17.60
CA THR A 584 8.78 10.95 -16.98
C THR A 584 9.36 9.66 -16.41
N VAL A 585 10.65 9.68 -16.05
CA VAL A 585 11.24 8.72 -15.11
C VAL A 585 11.07 9.27 -13.70
N ARG A 586 10.69 8.43 -12.73
CA ARG A 586 10.41 8.86 -11.35
C ARG A 586 11.07 7.94 -10.33
N PRO A 587 12.30 8.26 -9.90
CA PRO A 587 12.81 7.86 -8.60
C PRO A 587 11.99 8.55 -7.49
N SER A 588 11.64 7.77 -6.49
CA SER A 588 10.93 8.20 -5.28
C SER A 588 11.54 7.51 -4.09
N LEU A 589 11.98 8.28 -3.10
CA LEU A 589 12.74 7.82 -1.95
C LEU A 589 11.81 7.54 -0.76
N ALA A 590 12.31 6.74 0.18
CA ALA A 590 11.75 6.53 1.51
C ALA A 590 12.89 6.50 2.53
N PHE A 591 12.56 6.53 3.82
CA PHE A 591 13.54 6.59 4.91
C PHE A 591 14.54 5.41 4.97
N TYR A 592 14.28 4.27 4.32
CA TYR A 592 15.24 3.15 4.21
C TYR A 592 16.23 3.30 3.04
N ASN A 593 16.05 4.30 2.17
CA ASN A 593 17.01 4.60 1.13
C ASN A 593 18.22 5.32 1.72
N THR A 594 19.33 5.31 1.00
CA THR A 594 20.62 5.82 1.45
C THR A 594 21.26 6.74 0.41
N GLN A 595 22.31 7.47 0.80
CA GLN A 595 23.12 8.22 -0.17
C GLN A 595 23.75 7.29 -1.21
N SER A 596 24.20 6.09 -0.83
CA SER A 596 24.76 5.13 -1.78
C SER A 596 23.73 4.66 -2.83
N ASP A 597 22.45 4.57 -2.46
CA ASP A 597 21.37 4.29 -3.42
C ASP A 597 21.24 5.44 -4.46
N VAL A 598 21.39 6.70 -4.01
CA VAL A 598 21.38 7.89 -4.87
C VAL A 598 22.65 7.97 -5.73
N ASP A 599 23.81 7.67 -5.17
CA ASP A 599 25.09 7.70 -5.87
C ASP A 599 25.09 6.71 -7.03
N LEU A 600 24.57 5.49 -6.81
CA LEU A 600 24.46 4.48 -7.87
C LEU A 600 23.49 4.93 -8.98
N LEU A 601 22.38 5.59 -8.63
CA LEU A 601 21.46 6.20 -9.60
C LEU A 601 22.19 7.23 -10.47
N VAL A 602 22.91 8.16 -9.85
CA VAL A 602 23.66 9.23 -10.53
C VAL A 602 24.77 8.65 -11.41
N GLU A 603 25.55 7.71 -10.89
CA GLU A 603 26.62 7.03 -11.64
C GLU A 603 26.07 6.31 -12.87
N THR A 604 24.95 5.61 -12.73
CA THR A 604 24.30 4.88 -13.83
C THR A 604 23.82 5.83 -14.93
N LEU A 605 23.27 6.99 -14.56
CA LEU A 605 22.85 8.01 -15.52
C LEU A 605 24.04 8.65 -16.26
N TYR A 606 25.17 8.88 -15.58
CA TYR A 606 26.41 9.31 -16.24
C TYR A 606 26.96 8.27 -17.21
N LYS A 607 26.96 6.98 -16.82
CA LYS A 607 27.38 5.87 -17.68
C LYS A 607 26.51 5.78 -18.94
N LEU A 608 25.18 5.86 -18.77
CA LEU A 608 24.23 5.84 -19.88
C LEU A 608 24.58 6.94 -20.90
N ARG A 609 24.82 8.17 -20.41
CA ARG A 609 25.24 9.32 -21.24
C ARG A 609 26.55 9.09 -21.98
N ALA A 610 27.57 8.57 -21.30
CA ALA A 610 28.86 8.30 -21.90
C ALA A 610 28.76 7.29 -23.05
N GLY A 611 27.95 6.25 -22.89
CA GLY A 611 27.69 5.25 -23.93
C GLY A 611 27.03 5.83 -25.19
N HIS A 612 26.09 6.77 -25.05
CA HIS A 612 25.46 7.39 -26.23
C HIS A 612 26.41 8.30 -27.01
N LYS A 613 27.28 9.05 -26.33
CA LYS A 613 28.33 9.83 -27.02
C LYS A 613 29.30 8.96 -27.84
N GLN A 614 29.48 7.70 -27.46
CA GLN A 614 30.30 6.74 -28.21
C GLN A 614 29.54 6.11 -29.38
N ALA A 615 28.21 5.99 -29.31
CA ALA A 615 27.39 5.43 -30.38
C ALA A 615 27.00 6.43 -31.49
N VAL A 616 27.00 7.74 -31.17
CA VAL A 616 26.68 8.84 -32.11
C VAL A 616 27.92 9.38 -32.83
N ARG A 617 29.13 9.03 -32.37
CA ARG A 617 30.40 9.27 -33.08
C ARG A 617 30.74 8.06 -33.94
#